data_AF-A0A382NS27-F1
#
_entry.id   AF-A0A382NS27-F1
#
_cell.length_a   1.000
_cell.length_b   1.000
_cell.length_c   1.000
_cell.angle_alpha   90.00
_cell.angle_beta   90.00
_cell.angle_gamma   90.00
#
_symmetry.space_group_name_H-M   'P 1'
#
loop_
_entity.id
_entity.type
_entity.pdbx_description
1 polymer ?
#
loop_
_entity_poly.entity_id
_entity_poly.type
_entity_poly.pdbx_seq_one_letter_code
_entity_poly.pdbx_strand_id
1 'polypeptide(L)'
;MGYREEQEILSQQIQVPCPGGGRAQRCKMNDVVGRSSLRTQKGEYKFKSGTQSRAKSALRNWVRYQAEFYKHYNDILKTADVTIKQ
;
A
#
# COMPACT_ATOMS: atom_id res chain seq x y z
N MET A 1 -2.13 15.15 -6.98
CA MET A 1 -0.83 14.52 -7.30
C MET A 1 -0.62 13.39 -6.32
N GLY A 2 -0.94 12.16 -6.71
CA GLY A 2 -0.59 10.95 -5.97
C GLY A 2 0.34 10.13 -6.86
N TYR A 3 1.43 9.61 -6.31
CA TYR A 3 2.41 8.85 -7.08
C TYR A 3 1.72 7.61 -7.67
N ARG A 4 2.06 7.21 -8.90
CA ARG A 4 1.45 6.07 -9.60
C ARG A 4 1.53 4.79 -8.76
N GLU A 5 2.64 4.62 -8.04
CA GLU A 5 2.90 3.53 -7.11
C GLU A 5 1.91 3.51 -5.93
N GLU A 6 1.54 4.66 -5.37
CA GLU A 6 0.53 4.72 -4.30
C GLU A 6 -0.83 4.18 -4.77
N GLN A 7 -1.22 4.51 -6.02
CA GLN A 7 -2.46 4.04 -6.62
C GLN A 7 -2.44 2.53 -6.88
N GLU A 8 -1.29 1.98 -7.27
CA GLU A 8 -1.14 0.54 -7.51
C GLU A 8 -1.35 -0.26 -6.22
N ILE A 9 -0.73 0.16 -5.11
CA ILE A 9 -0.90 -0.49 -3.81
C ILE A 9 -2.36 -0.39 -3.35
N LEU A 10 -2.97 0.79 -3.49
CA LEU A 10 -4.36 1.01 -3.09
C LEU A 10 -5.35 0.22 -3.96
N SER A 11 -4.97 -0.13 -5.19
CA SER A 11 -5.80 -0.92 -6.10
C SER A 11 -5.78 -2.44 -5.81
N GLN A 12 -4.82 -2.91 -5.02
CA GLN A 12 -4.68 -4.34 -4.68
C GLN A 12 -5.94 -4.87 -4.00
N GLN A 13 -6.37 -6.07 -4.44
CA GLN A 13 -7.51 -6.76 -3.83
C GLN A 13 -7.06 -7.44 -2.55
N ILE A 14 -7.74 -7.12 -1.46
CA ILE A 14 -7.52 -7.70 -0.14
C ILE A 14 -8.79 -8.39 0.34
N GLN A 15 -8.59 -9.42 1.18
CA GLN A 15 -9.68 -10.08 1.88
C GLN A 15 -9.76 -9.51 3.29
N VAL A 16 -10.82 -8.78 3.57
CA VAL A 16 -11.07 -8.22 4.91
C VAL A 16 -11.88 -9.25 5.70
N PRO A 17 -11.36 -9.78 6.81
CA PRO A 17 -12.13 -10.68 7.67
C PRO A 17 -13.31 -9.91 8.29
N CYS A 18 -14.50 -10.50 8.28
CA CYS A 18 -15.68 -9.91 8.93
C CYS A 18 -15.64 -10.22 10.43
N PRO A 19 -15.47 -9.23 11.33
CA PRO A 19 -15.35 -9.48 12.77
C PRO A 19 -16.64 -10.00 13.42
N GLY A 20 -17.78 -9.97 12.72
CA GLY A 20 -19.04 -10.57 13.18
C GLY A 20 -19.26 -12.03 12.76
N GLY A 21 -18.27 -12.68 12.14
CA GLY A 21 -18.40 -14.02 11.56
C GLY A 21 -19.19 -14.00 10.25
N GLY A 22 -18.59 -14.48 9.16
CA GLY A 22 -19.15 -14.44 7.81
C GLY A 22 -18.05 -14.62 6.75
N ARG A 23 -18.41 -14.62 5.47
CA ARG A 23 -17.43 -14.69 4.38
C ARG A 23 -16.56 -13.43 4.37
N ALA A 24 -15.24 -13.60 4.21
CA ALA A 24 -14.33 -12.47 4.05
C ALA A 24 -14.74 -11.66 2.82
N GLN A 25 -14.79 -10.33 2.97
CA GLN A 25 -15.18 -9.46 1.87
C GLN A 25 -13.95 -9.17 1.01
N ARG A 26 -14.05 -9.44 -0.29
CA ARG A 26 -13.06 -8.99 -1.27
C ARG A 26 -13.29 -7.50 -1.53
N CYS A 27 -12.33 -6.68 -1.13
CA CYS A 27 -12.35 -5.24 -1.31
C CYS A 27 -11.00 -4.78 -1.84
N LYS A 28 -10.93 -3.56 -2.38
CA LYS A 28 -9.63 -2.94 -2.65
C LYS A 28 -9.06 -2.39 -1.35
N MET A 29 -7.74 -2.31 -1.27
CA MET A 29 -7.08 -1.68 -0.12
C MET A 29 -7.55 -0.22 0.08
N ASN A 30 -7.86 0.47 -1.02
CA ASN A 30 -8.45 1.80 -1.00
C ASN A 30 -9.82 1.85 -0.29
N ASP A 31 -10.60 0.79 -0.31
CA ASP A 31 -11.90 0.78 0.38
C ASP A 31 -11.74 0.76 1.91
N VAL A 32 -10.62 0.24 2.42
CA VAL A 32 -10.31 0.22 3.85
C VAL A 32 -9.56 1.48 4.29
N VAL A 33 -8.64 1.97 3.47
CA VAL A 33 -7.82 3.15 3.79
C VAL A 33 -8.55 4.46 3.46
N GLY A 34 -9.40 4.46 2.43
CA GLY A 34 -10.06 5.63 1.88
C GLY A 34 -11.46 5.90 2.43
N ARG A 35 -12.27 4.86 2.68
CA ARG A 35 -13.66 5.03 3.16
C ARG A 35 -13.73 5.02 4.68
N SER A 36 -14.71 5.70 5.26
CA SER A 36 -14.96 5.70 6.72
C SER A 36 -15.62 4.41 7.21
N SER A 37 -16.26 3.66 6.32
CA SER A 37 -16.96 2.43 6.66
C SER A 37 -16.95 1.41 5.52
N LEU A 38 -17.12 0.14 5.89
CA LEU A 38 -17.28 -0.98 4.98
C LEU A 38 -18.59 -1.71 5.27
N ARG A 39 -19.48 -1.73 4.28
CA ARG A 39 -20.73 -2.48 4.35
C ARG A 39 -20.47 -3.94 4.02
N THR A 40 -20.74 -4.80 4.99
CA THR A 40 -20.66 -6.28 4.88
C THR A 40 -22.04 -6.89 5.00
N GLN A 41 -22.14 -8.21 4.80
CA GLN A 41 -23.41 -8.95 4.92
C GLN A 41 -24.05 -8.85 6.31
N LYS A 42 -23.26 -8.65 7.37
CA LYS A 42 -23.77 -8.55 8.75
C LYS A 42 -23.97 -7.13 9.25
N GLY A 43 -23.52 -6.12 8.52
CA GLY A 43 -23.68 -4.73 8.90
C GLY A 43 -22.59 -3.81 8.37
N GLU A 44 -22.64 -2.56 8.80
CA GLU A 44 -21.66 -1.53 8.46
C GLU A 44 -20.56 -1.47 9.52
N TYR A 45 -19.32 -1.78 9.12
CA TYR A 45 -18.16 -1.65 9.97
C TYR A 45 -17.56 -0.25 9.82
N LYS A 46 -17.49 0.52 10.91
CA LYS A 46 -16.84 1.83 10.93
C LYS A 46 -15.35 1.68 11.22
N PHE A 47 -14.53 2.33 10.43
CA PHE A 47 -13.09 2.35 10.61
C PHE A 47 -12.66 3.52 11.48
N LYS A 48 -11.60 3.31 12.27
CA LYS A 48 -11.01 4.37 13.10
C LYS A 48 -10.16 5.29 12.22
N SER A 49 -10.62 6.52 12.05
CA SER A 49 -9.96 7.55 11.24
C SER A 49 -8.49 7.78 11.62
N GLY A 50 -8.16 7.72 12.92
CA GLY A 50 -6.78 7.85 13.40
C GLY A 50 -5.85 6.76 12.89
N THR A 51 -6.31 5.51 12.81
CA THR A 51 -5.53 4.39 12.28
C THR A 51 -5.39 4.49 10.76
N GLN A 52 -6.44 4.94 10.06
CA GLN A 52 -6.40 5.18 8.61
C GLN A 52 -5.42 6.28 8.24
N SER A 53 -5.38 7.38 9.01
CA SER A 53 -4.42 8.46 8.80
C SER A 53 -2.98 7.96 8.92
N ARG A 54 -2.68 7.16 9.96
CA ARG A 54 -1.36 6.52 10.12
C ARG A 54 -1.01 5.61 8.95
N ALA A 55 -1.95 4.81 8.45
CA ALA A 55 -1.73 3.95 7.29
C ALA A 55 -1.42 4.76 6.01
N LYS A 56 -2.12 5.87 5.77
CA LYS A 56 -1.85 6.78 4.65
C LYS A 56 -0.45 7.40 4.76
N SER A 57 -0.06 7.86 5.96
CA SER A 57 1.27 8.41 6.18
C SER A 57 2.38 7.37 5.97
N ALA A 58 2.18 6.15 6.46
CA ALA A 58 3.12 5.06 6.25
C ALA A 58 3.28 4.70 4.77
N LEU A 59 2.17 4.67 4.02
CA LEU A 59 2.18 4.42 2.57
C LEU A 59 2.98 5.48 1.81
N ARG A 60 2.76 6.76 2.14
CA ARG A 60 3.48 7.88 1.52
C ARG A 60 4.98 7.82 1.80
N ASN A 61 5.37 7.47 3.03
CA ASN A 61 6.78 7.31 3.40
C ASN A 61 7.40 6.11 2.67
N TRP A 62 6.67 5.00 2.54
CA TRP A 62 7.15 3.82 1.83
C TRP A 62 7.49 4.12 0.37
N VAL A 63 6.61 4.82 -0.36
CA VAL A 63 6.87 5.22 -1.75
C VAL A 63 8.09 6.15 -1.84
N ARG A 64 8.24 7.07 -0.88
CA ARG A 64 9.43 7.92 -0.81
C ARG A 64 10.71 7.08 -0.61
N TYR A 65 10.71 6.14 0.32
CA TYR A 65 11.87 5.29 0.59
C TYR A 65 12.19 4.36 -0.57
N GLN A 66 11.18 3.87 -1.28
CA GLN A 66 11.36 3.08 -2.50
C GLN A 66 12.06 3.89 -3.59
N ALA A 67 11.64 5.14 -3.81
CA ALA A 67 12.31 6.03 -4.76
C ALA A 67 13.76 6.35 -4.36
N GLU A 68 14.01 6.62 -3.07
CA GLU A 68 15.36 6.84 -2.53
C GLU A 68 16.24 5.59 -2.71
N PHE A 69 15.70 4.39 -2.46
CA PHE A 69 16.39 3.13 -2.69
C PHE A 69 16.80 2.95 -4.16
N TYR A 70 15.87 3.10 -5.11
CA TYR A 70 16.18 2.94 -6.54
C TYR A 70 17.19 3.97 -7.04
N LYS A 71 17.19 5.19 -6.48
CA LYS A 71 18.21 6.19 -6.77
C LYS A 71 19.60 5.68 -6.38
N HIS A 72 19.78 5.26 -5.13
CA HIS A 72 21.05 4.74 -4.65
C HIS A 72 21.49 3.45 -5.37
N TYR A 73 20.54 2.56 -5.65
CA TYR A 73 20.80 1.36 -6.44
C TYR A 73 21.35 1.70 -7.83
N ASN A 74 20.75 2.68 -8.52
CA ASN A 74 21.25 3.13 -9.82
C ASN A 74 22.62 3.80 -9.71
N ASP A 75 22.90 4.52 -8.63
CA ASP A 75 24.22 5.12 -8.41
C ASP A 75 25.29 4.03 -8.21
N ILE A 76 24.98 2.94 -7.50
CA ILE A 76 25.86 1.76 -7.41
C ILE A 76 26.15 1.19 -8.81
N LEU A 77 25.11 0.98 -9.62
CA LEU A 77 25.26 0.44 -10.98
C LEU A 77 26.12 1.33 -11.88
N LYS A 78 26.04 2.66 -11.74
CA LYS A 78 26.87 3.59 -12.50
C LYS A 78 28.35 3.55 -12.10
N THR A 79 28.62 3.25 -10.83
CA THR A 79 29.99 3.12 -10.31
C THR A 79 30.57 1.72 -10.50
N ALA A 80 29.79 0.77 -11.03
CA ALA A 80 30.25 -0.60 -11.21
C ALA A 80 31.16 -0.70 -12.44
N ASP A 81 32.45 -0.97 -12.21
CA ASP A 81 33.38 -1.35 -13.27
C ASP A 81 33.04 -2.75 -13.83
N VAL A 82 32.85 -2.84 -15.14
CA VAL A 82 32.61 -4.11 -15.83
C VAL A 82 33.92 -4.89 -15.90
N THR A 83 34.06 -5.92 -15.08
CA THR A 83 35.18 -6.86 -15.20
C THR A 83 34.88 -7.87 -16.30
N ILE A 84 35.49 -7.67 -17.47
CA ILE A 84 35.51 -8.67 -18.54
C ILE A 84 36.44 -9.79 -18.08
N LYS A 85 35.89 -11.00 -17.85
CA LYS A 85 36.71 -12.19 -17.63
C LYS A 85 37.42 -12.53 -18.94
N GLN A 86 38.76 -12.48 -18.92
CA GLN A 86 39.62 -13.00 -19.99
C GLN A 86 39.50 -14.51 -20.08
#